data_AF-A0A7C2LNF8-F1
#
_entry.id   AF-A0A7C2LNF8-F1
#
_cell.length_a   1.000
_cell.length_b   1.000
_cell.length_c   1.000
_cell.angle_alpha   90.00
_cell.angle_beta   90.00
_cell.angle_gamma   90.00
#
_symmetry.space_group_name_H-M   'P 1'
#
loop_
_entity.id
_entity.type
_entity.pdbx_description
1 polymer ?
#
loop_
_entity_poly.entity_id
_entity_poly.type
_entity_poly.pdbx_seq_one_letter_code
_entity_poly.pdbx_strand_id
1 'polypeptide(L)'
;MAAVAVFLALGAGLRLWRAAPAPPRFESAEAGSAAPPSPAAGAVAADTARRELGRLDPNRADARALEALPGIGPALARRIVEERARGGPFRSLADLEARVPGLGPQRAARLAPYLDWPSP
;
A
#
# COMPACT_ATOMS: atom_id res chain seq x y z
N MET A 1 47.69 -10.59 22.58
CA MET A 1 46.61 -9.63 22.92
C MET A 1 45.47 -10.43 23.54
N ALA A 2 45.49 -10.61 24.86
CA ALA A 2 44.55 -11.44 25.61
C ALA A 2 43.39 -10.60 26.16
N ALA A 3 42.19 -11.20 26.17
CA ALA A 3 40.96 -10.64 26.69
C ALA A 3 40.98 -10.54 28.23
N VAL A 4 40.37 -9.50 28.82
CA VAL A 4 39.83 -9.52 30.18
C VAL A 4 38.65 -8.55 30.30
N ALA A 5 37.50 -9.09 30.69
CA ALA A 5 36.32 -8.37 31.16
C ALA A 5 36.51 -7.98 32.64
N VAL A 6 36.03 -6.81 33.08
CA VAL A 6 35.73 -6.59 34.51
C VAL A 6 34.52 -5.67 34.68
N PHE A 7 33.48 -6.29 35.24
CA PHE A 7 32.30 -5.71 35.91
C PHE A 7 32.72 -4.78 37.06
N LEU A 8 31.92 -3.73 37.35
CA LEU A 8 31.73 -3.02 38.64
C LEU A 8 30.93 -1.75 38.29
N ALA A 9 29.91 -1.23 38.98
CA ALA A 9 29.31 -1.47 40.29
C ALA A 9 27.99 -0.64 40.35
N LEU A 10 27.07 -1.06 41.24
CA LEU A 10 26.09 -0.28 42.05
C LEU A 10 25.77 1.19 41.64
N GLY A 11 24.53 1.69 41.58
CA GLY A 11 23.39 1.55 42.49
C GLY A 11 22.82 2.95 42.82
N ALA A 12 21.48 3.11 42.90
CA ALA A 12 20.70 4.29 43.35
C ALA A 12 20.89 5.61 42.56
N GLY A 13 19.93 6.51 42.34
CA GLY A 13 18.59 6.75 42.85
C GLY A 13 18.28 8.25 42.59
N LEU A 14 17.03 8.55 42.26
CA LEU A 14 16.37 9.88 42.24
C LEU A 14 16.68 10.90 41.12
N ARG A 15 15.70 11.00 40.21
CA ARG A 15 14.90 12.22 39.90
C ARG A 15 15.59 13.59 40.08
N LEU A 16 16.13 14.15 39.00
CA LEU A 16 16.06 15.59 38.71
C LEU A 16 15.68 15.82 37.25
N TRP A 17 14.38 16.01 37.10
CA TRP A 17 13.65 16.52 35.95
C TRP A 17 14.25 17.84 35.45
N ARG A 18 14.62 17.91 34.17
CA ARG A 18 14.50 19.16 33.40
C ARG A 18 13.64 18.89 32.18
N ALA A 19 12.42 19.39 32.29
CA ALA A 19 11.30 19.41 31.36
C ALA A 19 11.68 19.53 29.87
N ALA A 20 11.22 18.55 29.07
CA ALA A 20 10.89 18.79 27.67
C ALA A 20 9.39 19.09 27.58
N PRO A 21 8.95 20.12 26.81
CA PRO A 21 7.54 20.37 26.59
C PRO A 21 6.90 19.20 25.82
N ALA A 22 5.72 18.79 26.27
CA ALA A 22 4.97 17.69 25.67
C ALA A 22 4.60 17.99 24.21
N PRO A 23 4.68 17.01 23.29
CA PRO A 23 4.02 17.12 22.00
C PRO A 23 2.49 17.19 22.19
N PRO A 24 1.76 17.89 21.31
CA PRO A 24 0.31 18.01 21.41
C PRO A 24 -0.34 16.62 21.38
N ARG A 25 -1.14 16.36 22.40
CA ARG A 25 -2.02 15.20 22.52
C ARG A 25 -3.13 15.36 21.47
N PHE A 26 -3.03 14.62 20.37
CA PHE A 26 -4.21 14.36 19.56
C PHE A 26 -5.10 13.41 20.36
N GLU A 27 -6.05 14.02 21.06
CA GLU A 27 -7.05 13.36 21.88
C GLU A 27 -7.92 12.47 20.99
N SER A 28 -7.87 11.18 21.32
CA SER A 28 -8.93 10.19 21.21
C SER A 28 -10.03 10.40 20.17
N ALA A 29 -9.99 9.58 19.13
CA ALA A 29 -11.21 9.00 18.59
C ALA A 29 -11.17 7.50 18.89
N GLU A 30 -12.01 7.11 19.86
CA GLU A 30 -12.58 5.78 19.98
C GLU A 30 -12.88 5.16 18.61
N ALA A 31 -12.49 3.90 18.42
CA ALA A 31 -13.43 2.88 17.99
C ALA A 31 -12.73 1.52 17.90
N GLY A 32 -13.26 0.57 18.66
CA GLY A 32 -13.44 -0.77 18.15
C GLY A 32 -12.20 -1.65 18.17
N SER A 33 -12.18 -2.51 19.18
CA SER A 33 -11.81 -3.90 19.01
C SER A 33 -12.52 -4.49 17.78
N ALA A 34 -11.94 -4.34 16.60
CA ALA A 34 -12.31 -5.11 15.43
C ALA A 34 -11.44 -6.37 15.45
N ALA A 35 -12.06 -7.49 15.82
CA ALA A 35 -11.57 -8.80 15.46
C ALA A 35 -11.12 -8.78 13.98
N PRO A 36 -10.06 -9.52 13.59
CA PRO A 36 -9.67 -9.58 12.19
C PRO A 36 -10.91 -9.90 11.37
N PRO A 37 -11.21 -9.14 10.29
CA PRO A 37 -12.37 -9.44 9.48
C PRO A 37 -12.21 -10.88 9.03
N SER A 38 -13.17 -11.71 9.43
CA SER A 38 -13.30 -13.07 8.95
C SER A 38 -13.12 -13.04 7.42
N PRO A 39 -12.32 -13.93 6.81
CA PRO A 39 -11.95 -13.82 5.39
C PRO A 39 -13.15 -13.75 4.44
N ALA A 40 -14.33 -14.19 4.90
CA ALA A 40 -15.60 -14.02 4.20
C ALA A 40 -16.05 -12.55 4.07
N ALA A 41 -15.83 -11.70 5.08
CA ALA A 41 -16.19 -10.28 5.09
C ALA A 41 -15.29 -9.43 4.18
N GLY A 42 -14.00 -9.76 4.12
CA GLY A 42 -13.05 -9.11 3.20
C GLY A 42 -13.35 -9.41 1.72
N ALA A 43 -13.83 -10.62 1.43
CA ALA A 43 -14.21 -11.02 0.07
C ALA A 43 -15.49 -10.33 -0.42
N VAL A 44 -16.52 -10.19 0.43
CA VAL A 44 -17.73 -9.42 0.06
C VAL A 44 -17.47 -7.92 0.01
N ALA A 45 -16.65 -7.36 0.90
CA ALA A 45 -16.25 -5.95 0.80
C ALA A 45 -15.41 -5.68 -0.46
N ALA A 46 -14.56 -6.63 -0.88
CA ALA A 46 -13.82 -6.54 -2.13
C ALA A 46 -14.73 -6.73 -3.36
N ASP A 47 -15.77 -7.57 -3.31
CA ASP A 47 -16.75 -7.74 -4.40
C ASP A 47 -17.68 -6.54 -4.53
N THR A 48 -18.19 -6.01 -3.42
CA THR A 48 -19.00 -4.78 -3.40
C THR A 48 -18.16 -3.58 -3.79
N ALA A 49 -16.94 -3.42 -3.23
CA ALA A 49 -16.00 -2.42 -3.71
C ALA A 49 -15.67 -2.65 -5.18
N ARG A 50 -15.57 -3.86 -5.71
CA ARG A 50 -15.31 -4.07 -7.15
C ARG A 50 -16.50 -3.75 -8.06
N ARG A 51 -17.72 -3.80 -7.52
CA ARG A 51 -18.96 -3.38 -8.20
C ARG A 51 -19.23 -1.88 -8.05
N GLU A 52 -18.78 -1.26 -6.95
CA GLU A 52 -18.98 0.18 -6.65
C GLU A 52 -17.76 1.06 -6.95
N LEU A 53 -16.55 0.49 -6.98
CA LEU A 53 -15.38 1.05 -7.65
C LEU A 53 -15.76 1.04 -9.12
N GLY A 54 -16.36 2.15 -9.54
CA GLY A 54 -16.27 2.60 -10.91
C GLY A 54 -14.85 2.35 -11.41
N ARG A 55 -14.76 2.08 -12.71
CA ARG A 55 -13.52 1.78 -13.42
C ARG A 55 -12.31 2.53 -12.81
N LEU A 56 -11.25 1.78 -12.49
CA LEU A 56 -10.06 2.30 -11.83
C LEU A 56 -9.14 2.96 -12.86
N ASP A 57 -8.76 4.22 -12.63
CA ASP A 57 -7.77 4.91 -13.45
C ASP A 57 -6.34 4.46 -13.08
N PRO A 58 -5.61 3.76 -13.96
CA PRO A 58 -4.25 3.30 -13.68
C PRO A 58 -3.22 4.44 -13.59
N ASN A 59 -3.55 5.64 -14.07
CA ASN A 59 -2.68 6.81 -13.98
C ASN A 59 -2.72 7.48 -12.61
N ARG A 60 -3.81 7.31 -11.86
CA ARG A 60 -4.02 7.92 -10.53
C ARG A 60 -4.04 6.92 -9.38
N ALA A 61 -4.44 5.68 -9.64
CA ALA A 61 -4.54 4.65 -8.61
C ALA A 61 -3.20 4.40 -7.91
N ASP A 62 -3.20 4.22 -6.60
CA ASP A 62 -2.02 3.78 -5.88
C ASP A 62 -1.79 2.26 -6.07
N ALA A 63 -0.64 1.77 -5.60
CA ALA A 63 -0.28 0.36 -5.77
C ALA A 63 -1.30 -0.60 -5.13
N ARG A 64 -1.85 -0.27 -3.95
CA ARG A 64 -2.82 -1.13 -3.27
C ARG A 64 -4.14 -1.20 -4.03
N ALA A 65 -4.58 -0.08 -4.61
CA ALA A 65 -5.77 -0.06 -5.46
C ALA A 65 -5.58 -0.90 -6.73
N LEU A 66 -4.39 -0.84 -7.35
CA LEU A 66 -4.05 -1.67 -8.50
C LEU A 66 -4.02 -3.17 -8.15
N GLU A 67 -3.58 -3.55 -6.95
CA GLU A 67 -3.60 -4.94 -6.45
C GLU A 67 -5.02 -5.51 -6.30
N ALA A 68 -6.06 -4.67 -6.21
CA ALA A 68 -7.44 -5.14 -6.18
C ALA A 68 -7.92 -5.68 -7.56
N LEU A 69 -7.16 -5.40 -8.62
CA LEU A 69 -7.47 -5.84 -9.97
C LEU A 69 -7.13 -7.33 -10.18
N PRO A 70 -7.93 -8.06 -10.99
CA PRO A 70 -7.70 -9.49 -11.22
C PRO A 70 -6.37 -9.74 -11.91
N GLY A 71 -5.49 -10.51 -11.26
CA GLY A 71 -4.20 -10.89 -11.83
C GLY A 71 -3.12 -9.80 -11.73
N ILE A 72 -3.37 -8.72 -11.00
CA ILE A 72 -2.34 -7.77 -10.56
C ILE A 72 -1.93 -8.14 -9.14
N GLY A 73 -0.67 -8.50 -8.97
CA GLY A 73 -0.05 -8.68 -7.65
C GLY A 73 0.84 -7.49 -7.28
N PRO A 74 1.41 -7.47 -6.06
CA PRO A 74 2.23 -6.37 -5.55
C PRO A 74 3.41 -6.01 -6.47
N ALA A 75 4.01 -7.00 -7.11
CA ALA A 75 5.11 -6.77 -8.06
C ALA A 75 4.64 -6.04 -9.34
N LEU A 76 3.48 -6.42 -9.89
CA LEU A 76 2.93 -5.76 -11.08
C LEU A 76 2.40 -4.37 -10.75
N ALA A 77 1.71 -4.21 -9.63
CA ALA A 77 1.22 -2.92 -9.18
C ALA A 77 2.36 -1.89 -9.02
N ARG A 78 3.46 -2.29 -8.37
CA ARG A 78 4.66 -1.45 -8.26
C ARG A 78 5.22 -1.07 -9.62
N ARG A 79 5.36 -2.04 -10.54
CA ARG A 79 5.82 -1.76 -11.91
C ARG A 79 4.94 -0.77 -12.64
N ILE A 80 3.62 -0.88 -12.54
CA ILE A 80 2.69 0.08 -13.16
C ILE A 80 2.96 1.50 -12.65
N VAL A 81 3.15 1.66 -11.34
CA VAL A 81 3.46 2.95 -10.72
C VAL A 81 4.84 3.49 -11.15
N GLU A 82 5.85 2.62 -11.23
CA GLU A 82 7.19 2.99 -11.72
C GLU A 82 7.17 3.38 -13.20
N GLU A 83 6.49 2.62 -14.04
CA GLU A 83 6.39 2.87 -15.48
C GLU A 83 5.70 4.20 -15.75
N ARG A 84 4.60 4.53 -15.06
CA ARG A 84 3.95 5.84 -15.25
C ARG A 84 4.82 7.01 -14.76
N ALA A 85 5.61 6.81 -13.71
CA ALA A 85 6.52 7.83 -13.21
C ALA A 85 7.66 8.10 -14.20
N ARG A 86 8.14 7.05 -14.88
CA ARG A 86 9.26 7.14 -15.83
C ARG A 86 8.85 7.59 -17.23
N GLY A 87 7.79 7.01 -17.78
CA GLY A 87 7.36 7.24 -19.16
C GLY A 87 6.10 8.09 -19.31
N GLY A 88 5.60 8.65 -18.20
CA GLY A 88 4.36 9.42 -18.18
C GLY A 88 3.09 8.55 -18.22
N PRO A 89 1.91 9.18 -18.28
CA PRO A 89 0.63 8.49 -18.20
C PRO A 89 0.44 7.48 -19.34
N PHE A 90 -0.25 6.39 -19.05
CA PHE A 90 -0.70 5.40 -20.02
C PHE A 90 -1.88 5.94 -20.80
N ARG A 91 -1.83 5.79 -22.13
CA ARG A 91 -2.87 6.27 -23.04
C ARG A 91 -3.97 5.26 -23.31
N SER A 92 -3.67 3.98 -23.11
CA SER A 92 -4.59 2.89 -23.41
C SER A 92 -4.15 1.59 -22.73
N LEU A 93 -5.01 0.58 -22.81
CA LEU A 93 -4.69 -0.77 -22.35
C LEU A 93 -3.49 -1.36 -23.11
N ALA A 94 -3.38 -1.11 -24.41
CA ALA A 94 -2.27 -1.60 -25.22
C ALA A 94 -0.93 -0.96 -24.82
N ASP A 95 -0.94 0.33 -24.45
CA ASP A 95 0.22 1.05 -23.93
C ASP A 95 0.67 0.47 -22.57
N LEU A 96 -0.30 0.22 -21.67
CA LEU A 96 -0.06 -0.46 -20.41
C LEU A 96 0.54 -1.86 -20.63
N GLU A 97 -0.02 -2.66 -21.54
CA GLU A 97 0.49 -3.99 -21.89
C GLU A 97 1.91 -3.95 -22.44
N ALA A 98 2.19 -3.02 -23.35
CA ALA A 98 3.51 -2.90 -23.98
C ALA A 98 4.60 -2.46 -22.99
N ARG A 99 4.27 -1.61 -22.03
CA ARG A 99 5.25 -1.03 -21.08
C ARG A 99 5.43 -1.83 -19.81
N VAL A 100 4.44 -2.60 -19.38
CA VAL A 100 4.48 -3.32 -18.10
C VAL A 100 4.87 -4.78 -18.33
N PRO A 101 6.16 -5.16 -18.19
CA PRO A 101 6.60 -6.53 -18.41
C PRO A 101 5.94 -7.47 -17.41
N GLY A 102 5.36 -8.56 -17.92
CA GLY A 102 4.57 -9.52 -17.15
C GLY A 102 3.05 -9.25 -17.18
N LEU A 103 2.62 -8.14 -17.74
CA LEU A 103 1.22 -7.93 -18.12
C LEU A 103 1.00 -8.47 -19.55
N GLY A 104 0.69 -9.75 -19.67
CA GLY A 104 0.41 -10.37 -20.97
C GLY A 104 -1.01 -10.07 -21.47
N PRO A 105 -1.31 -10.37 -22.74
CA PRO A 105 -2.59 -10.04 -23.39
C PRO A 105 -3.79 -10.64 -22.67
N GLN A 106 -3.65 -11.86 -22.13
CA GLN A 106 -4.71 -12.51 -21.36
C GLN A 106 -5.04 -11.77 -20.06
N ARG A 107 -4.03 -11.21 -19.38
CA ARG A 107 -4.23 -10.41 -18.17
C ARG A 107 -4.79 -9.05 -18.54
N ALA A 108 -4.23 -8.38 -19.54
CA ALA A 108 -4.73 -7.10 -20.04
C ALA A 108 -6.22 -7.16 -20.42
N ALA A 109 -6.65 -8.19 -21.16
CA ALA A 109 -8.05 -8.41 -21.52
C ALA A 109 -8.97 -8.57 -20.29
N ARG A 110 -8.49 -9.22 -19.21
CA ARG A 110 -9.23 -9.34 -17.94
C ARG A 110 -9.32 -8.01 -17.19
N LEU A 111 -8.39 -7.10 -17.41
CA LEU A 111 -8.37 -5.77 -16.79
C LEU A 111 -9.24 -4.77 -17.53
N ALA A 112 -9.40 -4.93 -18.85
CA ALA A 112 -10.15 -4.02 -19.71
C ALA A 112 -11.50 -3.51 -19.14
N PRO A 113 -12.38 -4.35 -18.55
CA PRO A 113 -13.65 -3.86 -18.02
C PRO A 113 -13.53 -3.08 -16.70
N TYR A 114 -12.40 -3.21 -15.99
CA TYR A 114 -12.15 -2.58 -14.69
C TYR A 114 -11.30 -1.32 -14.79
N LEU A 115 -10.74 -1.01 -15.96
CA LEU A 115 -9.88 0.14 -16.14
C LEU A 115 -10.64 1.29 -16.77
N ASP A 116 -10.42 2.48 -16.22
CA ASP A 116 -10.84 3.73 -16.83
C ASP A 116 -9.65 4.38 -17.52
N TRP A 117 -9.93 5.05 -18.64
CA TRP A 117 -8.93 5.83 -19.36
C TRP A 117 -9.42 7.26 -19.37
N PRO A 118 -9.03 8.07 -18.36
CA PRO A 118 -9.32 9.48 -18.43
C PRO A 118 -8.62 10.04 -19.66
N SER A 119 -9.43 10.61 -20.55
CA SER A 119 -8.93 11.43 -21.64
C SER A 119 -8.10 12.57 -21.04
N PRO A 120 -6.96 12.96 -21.65
CA PRO A 120 -6.25 14.18 -21.27
C PRO A 120 -7.17 15.41 -21.34
#